data_AF-A0A0M9BLV4-F1
#
_entry.id   AF-A0A0M9BLV4-F1
#
_cell.length_a   1.000
_cell.length_b   1.000
_cell.length_c   1.000
_cell.angle_alpha   90.00
_cell.angle_beta   90.00
_cell.angle_gamma   90.00
#
_symmetry.space_group_name_H-M   'P 1'
#
loop_
_entity.id
_entity.type
_entity.pdbx_description
1 polymer ?
#
loop_
_entity_poly.entity_id
_entity_poly.type
_entity_poly.pdbx_seq_one_letter_code
_entity_poly.pdbx_strand_id
1 'polypeptide(L)'
;MLRTLLGEKPRKNEGVLKDAIEAMADTLELFQRQMHVDHDPTHDFRKLYVWTQGLISSLDELEQSCFAASHFRQKVKAGSTDDMTIPEKAEYARYVYFYKDGFIRCFAILDKLGTVLNEIFELNTTNVKTHYSYFTVLRQFGYDKLHYVLANELIQIKDSYREPMSKLRKRRNMEIHYMNSEMQDDLWQLHQTLQGKVKLEDLDQHLLELRQGVDMVCETLKAAYGYINKKWHTQVMNQPAK
;
A
#
# COMPACT_ATOMS: atom_id res chain seq x y z
N MET A 1 -15.74 -6.44 0.49
CA MET A 1 -17.00 -5.67 0.67
C MET A 1 -17.43 -4.92 -0.59
N LEU A 2 -16.59 -4.11 -1.22
CA LEU A 2 -17.01 -3.27 -2.36
C LEU A 2 -17.46 -4.07 -3.59
N ARG A 3 -16.83 -5.21 -3.89
CA ARG A 3 -17.23 -6.09 -5.01
C ARG A 3 -18.71 -6.49 -4.95
N THR A 4 -19.19 -6.92 -3.79
CA THR A 4 -20.61 -7.30 -3.62
C THR A 4 -21.56 -6.12 -3.75
N LEU A 5 -21.16 -4.92 -3.32
CA LEU A 5 -21.94 -3.70 -3.53
C LEU A 5 -22.01 -3.29 -5.01
N LEU A 6 -21.01 -3.66 -5.81
CA LEU A 6 -20.94 -3.41 -7.24
C LEU A 6 -21.58 -4.52 -8.09
N GLY A 7 -22.24 -5.49 -7.45
CA GLY A 7 -22.92 -6.61 -8.12
C GLY A 7 -22.01 -7.80 -8.47
N GLU A 8 -20.78 -7.80 -7.97
CA GLU A 8 -19.77 -8.81 -8.27
C GLU A 8 -19.58 -9.81 -7.13
N LYS A 9 -19.09 -11.00 -7.44
CA LYS A 9 -18.83 -12.02 -6.41
C LYS A 9 -17.73 -11.55 -5.44
N PRO A 10 -17.74 -12.02 -4.18
CA PRO A 10 -16.63 -11.80 -3.28
C PRO A 10 -15.31 -12.23 -3.92
N ARG A 11 -14.25 -11.46 -3.68
CA ARG A 11 -12.92 -11.77 -4.18
C ARG A 11 -12.46 -13.12 -3.64
N LYS A 12 -11.77 -13.88 -4.49
CA LYS A 12 -10.91 -14.98 -4.06
C LYS A 12 -9.48 -14.49 -3.97
N ASN A 13 -8.79 -14.80 -2.86
CA ASN A 13 -7.37 -14.50 -2.72
C ASN A 13 -6.59 -15.37 -3.73
N GLU A 14 -5.91 -14.74 -4.68
CA GLU A 14 -5.11 -15.41 -5.71
C GLU A 14 -3.80 -14.66 -5.93
N GLY A 15 -2.81 -15.35 -6.50
CA GLY A 15 -1.49 -14.78 -6.84
C GLY A 15 -0.77 -14.14 -5.65
N VAL A 16 -0.04 -13.06 -5.92
CA VAL A 16 0.80 -12.37 -4.92
C VAL A 16 0.02 -11.83 -3.72
N LEU A 17 -1.25 -11.45 -3.92
CA LEU A 17 -2.13 -10.99 -2.86
C LEU A 17 -2.44 -12.11 -1.86
N LYS A 18 -2.68 -13.33 -2.35
CA LYS A 18 -2.86 -14.51 -1.51
C LYS A 18 -1.62 -14.76 -0.68
N ASP A 19 -0.47 -14.83 -1.33
CA ASP A 19 0.81 -15.11 -0.67
C ASP A 19 1.11 -14.08 0.43
N ALA A 20 0.82 -12.80 0.19
CA ALA A 20 1.01 -11.74 1.18
C ALA A 20 0.08 -11.90 2.40
N ILE A 21 -1.21 -12.21 2.16
CA ILE A 21 -2.19 -12.43 3.23
C ILE A 21 -1.83 -13.66 4.06
N GLU A 22 -1.44 -14.76 3.42
CA GLU A 22 -1.05 -15.99 4.10
C GLU A 22 0.22 -15.77 4.94
N ALA A 23 1.25 -15.11 4.39
CA ALA A 23 2.46 -14.79 5.16
C ALA A 23 2.17 -13.96 6.42
N MET A 24 1.28 -12.96 6.33
CA MET A 24 0.84 -12.16 7.48
C MET A 24 0.01 -12.98 8.48
N ALA A 25 -0.89 -13.84 8.00
CA ALA A 25 -1.72 -14.69 8.83
C ALA A 25 -0.88 -15.68 9.65
N ASP A 26 0.13 -16.30 9.01
CA ASP A 26 1.10 -17.17 9.69
C ASP A 26 1.82 -16.41 10.82
N THR A 27 2.23 -15.17 10.58
CA THR A 27 2.86 -14.33 11.61
C THR A 27 1.91 -14.02 12.77
N LEU A 28 0.61 -13.80 12.50
CA LEU A 28 -0.38 -13.60 13.57
C LEU A 28 -0.47 -14.83 14.48
N GLU A 29 -0.44 -16.04 13.91
CA GLU A 29 -0.41 -17.27 14.71
C GLU A 29 0.85 -17.36 15.57
N LEU A 30 2.01 -16.96 15.03
CA LEU A 30 3.26 -16.95 15.79
C LEU A 30 3.19 -15.98 16.98
N PHE A 31 2.69 -14.75 16.76
CA PHE A 31 2.50 -13.80 17.85
C PHE A 31 1.50 -14.31 18.89
N GLN A 32 0.40 -14.94 18.48
CA GLN A 32 -0.54 -15.56 19.42
C GLN A 32 0.12 -16.64 20.28
N ARG A 33 0.86 -17.55 19.66
CA ARG A 33 1.59 -18.60 20.40
C ARG A 33 2.58 -18.00 21.38
N GLN A 34 3.31 -16.96 20.97
CA GLN A 34 4.27 -16.29 21.84
C GLN A 34 3.58 -15.66 23.05
N MET A 35 2.51 -14.90 22.83
CA MET A 35 1.69 -14.30 23.91
C MET A 35 1.16 -15.35 24.91
N HIS A 36 0.86 -16.57 24.45
CA HIS A 36 0.42 -17.65 25.34
C HIS A 36 1.56 -18.24 26.19
N VAL A 37 2.79 -18.28 25.66
CA VAL A 37 3.95 -18.86 26.36
C VAL A 37 4.48 -17.91 27.42
N ASP A 38 4.68 -16.63 27.07
CA ASP A 38 5.34 -15.65 27.94
C ASP A 38 4.38 -14.68 28.64
N HIS A 39 3.08 -14.75 28.32
CA HIS A 39 2.03 -13.84 28.79
C HIS A 39 2.21 -12.37 28.37
N ASP A 40 3.16 -12.09 27.47
CA ASP A 40 3.45 -10.79 26.85
C ASP A 40 3.46 -9.63 27.85
N PRO A 41 4.38 -9.63 28.85
CA PRO A 41 4.37 -8.66 29.95
C PRO A 41 4.67 -7.23 29.48
N THR A 42 5.40 -7.07 28.36
CA THR A 42 5.70 -5.77 27.75
C THR A 42 4.65 -5.33 26.72
N HIS A 43 3.69 -6.21 26.38
CA HIS A 43 2.63 -5.98 25.41
C HIS A 43 3.10 -5.77 23.96
N ASP A 44 4.34 -6.16 23.66
CA ASP A 44 4.93 -5.94 22.33
C ASP A 44 4.32 -6.87 21.29
N PHE A 45 4.04 -8.13 21.64
CA PHE A 45 3.40 -9.06 20.71
C PHE A 45 1.95 -8.69 20.44
N ARG A 46 1.21 -8.22 21.45
CA ARG A 46 -0.15 -7.70 21.26
C ARG A 46 -0.18 -6.49 20.34
N LYS A 47 0.78 -5.57 20.50
CA LYS A 47 0.94 -4.39 19.65
C LYS A 47 1.21 -4.80 18.20
N LEU A 48 2.18 -5.68 17.96
CA LEU A 48 2.53 -6.20 16.63
C LEU A 48 1.39 -7.00 15.99
N TYR A 49 0.64 -7.76 16.78
CA TYR A 49 -0.55 -8.49 16.35
C TYR A 49 -1.62 -7.55 15.82
N VAL A 50 -2.00 -6.51 16.59
CA VAL A 50 -3.00 -5.52 16.16
C VAL A 50 -2.54 -4.77 14.91
N TRP A 51 -1.26 -4.40 14.84
CA TRP A 51 -0.72 -3.72 13.65
C TRP A 51 -0.76 -4.62 12.41
N THR A 52 -0.46 -5.90 12.56
CA THR A 52 -0.50 -6.88 11.45
C THR A 52 -1.93 -7.15 11.01
N GLN A 53 -2.89 -7.27 11.92
CA GLN A 53 -4.31 -7.35 11.56
C GLN A 53 -4.77 -6.11 10.79
N GLY A 54 -4.38 -4.92 11.24
CA GLY A 54 -4.67 -3.67 10.54
C GLY A 54 -4.09 -3.63 9.12
N LEU A 55 -2.88 -4.18 8.92
CA LEU A 55 -2.26 -4.30 7.60
C LEU A 55 -3.03 -5.25 6.68
N ILE A 56 -3.50 -6.40 7.17
CA ILE A 56 -4.35 -7.32 6.39
C ILE A 56 -5.63 -6.62 5.92
N SER A 57 -6.33 -5.94 6.84
CA SER A 57 -7.54 -5.19 6.50
C SER A 57 -7.25 -4.07 5.48
N SER A 58 -6.17 -3.33 5.69
CA SER A 58 -5.76 -2.24 4.78
C SER A 58 -5.41 -2.76 3.38
N LEU A 59 -4.79 -3.94 3.29
CA LEU A 59 -4.46 -4.57 2.01
C LEU A 59 -5.73 -4.99 1.25
N ASP A 60 -6.72 -5.54 1.96
CA ASP A 60 -8.02 -5.86 1.37
C ASP A 60 -8.74 -4.59 0.86
N GLU A 61 -8.70 -3.51 1.63
CA GLU A 61 -9.25 -2.21 1.22
C GLU A 61 -8.51 -1.64 0.00
N LEU A 62 -7.18 -1.76 -0.07
CA LEU A 62 -6.39 -1.29 -1.21
C LEU A 62 -6.79 -2.03 -2.49
N GLU A 63 -6.88 -3.36 -2.44
CA GLU A 63 -7.35 -4.15 -3.57
C GLU A 63 -8.76 -3.73 -3.99
N GLN A 64 -9.67 -3.56 -3.03
CA GLN A 64 -11.04 -3.19 -3.31
C GLN A 64 -11.17 -1.79 -3.91
N SER A 65 -10.35 -0.82 -3.48
CA SER A 65 -10.29 0.51 -4.09
C SER A 65 -9.77 0.44 -5.53
N CYS A 66 -8.72 -0.35 -5.80
CA CYS A 66 -8.25 -0.58 -7.17
C CYS A 66 -9.31 -1.26 -8.06
N PHE A 67 -10.05 -2.22 -7.50
CA PHE A 67 -11.16 -2.88 -8.19
C PHE A 67 -12.28 -1.89 -8.51
N ALA A 68 -12.75 -1.12 -7.52
CA ALA A 68 -13.84 -0.17 -7.68
C ALA A 68 -13.47 0.93 -8.68
N ALA A 69 -12.25 1.47 -8.62
CA ALA A 69 -11.75 2.40 -9.62
C ALA A 69 -11.80 1.79 -11.03
N SER A 70 -11.33 0.56 -11.19
CA SER A 70 -11.39 -0.15 -12.47
C SER A 70 -12.82 -0.36 -12.98
N HIS A 71 -13.76 -0.67 -12.09
CA HIS A 71 -15.17 -0.82 -12.43
C HIS A 71 -15.79 0.46 -12.98
N PHE A 72 -15.57 1.58 -12.29
CA PHE A 72 -16.15 2.87 -12.69
C PHE A 72 -15.48 3.44 -13.94
N ARG A 73 -14.17 3.25 -14.10
CA ARG A 73 -13.42 3.63 -15.29
C ARG A 73 -14.05 3.09 -16.58
N GLN A 74 -14.54 1.85 -16.58
CA GLN A 74 -15.12 1.21 -17.76
C GLN A 74 -16.32 1.97 -18.34
N LYS A 75 -17.03 2.72 -17.49
CA LYS A 75 -18.21 3.51 -17.83
C LYS A 75 -17.89 4.92 -18.32
N VAL A 76 -16.64 5.35 -18.23
CA VAL A 76 -16.15 6.65 -18.73
C VAL A 76 -15.59 6.46 -20.14
N LYS A 77 -16.14 7.16 -21.13
CA LYS A 77 -15.79 7.05 -22.55
C LYS A 77 -15.35 8.39 -23.15
N ALA A 78 -15.85 9.51 -22.64
CA ALA A 78 -15.52 10.84 -23.11
C ALA A 78 -14.03 11.15 -22.91
N GLY A 79 -13.42 11.81 -23.90
CA GLY A 79 -12.03 12.26 -23.84
C GLY A 79 -11.81 13.60 -23.14
N SER A 80 -12.90 14.24 -22.68
CA SER A 80 -12.88 15.47 -21.87
C SER A 80 -14.03 15.45 -20.88
N THR A 81 -13.90 16.17 -19.77
CA THR A 81 -14.97 16.34 -18.77
C THR A 81 -16.17 17.12 -19.33
N ASP A 82 -15.93 18.01 -20.30
CA ASP A 82 -16.98 18.79 -20.97
C ASP A 82 -17.87 17.92 -21.86
N ASP A 83 -17.31 16.86 -22.44
CA ASP A 83 -18.02 15.93 -23.31
C ASP A 83 -18.81 14.85 -22.54
N MET A 84 -18.62 14.76 -21.22
CA MET A 84 -19.31 13.76 -20.40
C MET A 84 -20.79 14.10 -20.22
N THR A 85 -21.63 13.08 -20.40
CA THR A 85 -23.03 13.15 -19.95
C THR A 85 -23.12 13.23 -18.43
N ILE A 86 -24.23 13.71 -17.87
CA ILE A 86 -24.43 13.78 -16.40
C ILE A 86 -24.20 12.41 -15.73
N PRO A 87 -24.74 11.28 -16.24
CA PRO A 87 -24.46 9.96 -15.67
C PRO A 87 -22.97 9.60 -15.71
N GLU A 88 -22.30 9.91 -16.81
CA GLU A 88 -20.87 9.64 -16.98
C GLU A 88 -19.99 10.46 -16.04
N LYS A 89 -20.33 11.74 -15.79
CA LYS A 89 -19.65 12.57 -14.78
C LYS A 89 -19.73 11.95 -13.39
N ALA A 90 -20.87 11.35 -13.05
CA ALA A 90 -21.03 10.65 -11.76
C ALA A 90 -20.14 9.40 -11.69
N GLU A 91 -20.00 8.63 -12.77
CA GLU A 91 -19.10 7.49 -12.81
C GLU A 91 -17.62 7.91 -12.77
N TYR A 92 -17.26 9.00 -13.46
CA TYR A 92 -15.92 9.58 -13.37
C TYR A 92 -15.58 10.04 -11.95
N ALA A 93 -16.50 10.70 -11.25
CA ALA A 93 -16.29 11.11 -9.86
C ALA A 93 -16.05 9.90 -8.93
N ARG A 94 -16.78 8.80 -9.12
CA ARG A 94 -16.57 7.55 -8.38
C ARG A 94 -15.22 6.92 -8.70
N TYR A 95 -14.83 6.89 -9.98
CA TYR A 95 -13.49 6.46 -10.39
C TYR A 95 -12.41 7.27 -9.66
N VAL A 96 -12.49 8.60 -9.69
CA VAL A 96 -11.51 9.50 -9.05
C VAL A 96 -11.45 9.22 -7.55
N TYR A 97 -12.61 9.08 -6.89
CA TYR A 97 -12.68 8.80 -5.44
C TYR A 97 -11.90 7.53 -5.06
N PHE A 98 -12.19 6.40 -5.72
CA PHE A 98 -11.53 5.14 -5.41
C PHE A 98 -10.07 5.09 -5.88
N TYR A 99 -9.74 5.79 -6.97
CA TYR A 99 -8.36 5.93 -7.43
C TYR A 99 -7.51 6.68 -6.41
N LYS A 100 -8.02 7.81 -5.89
CA LYS A 100 -7.38 8.61 -4.84
C LYS A 100 -7.18 7.82 -3.56
N ASP A 101 -8.22 7.13 -3.09
CA ASP A 101 -8.11 6.27 -1.92
C ASP A 101 -7.05 5.17 -2.13
N GLY A 102 -7.05 4.52 -3.30
CA GLY A 102 -6.12 3.46 -3.64
C GLY A 102 -4.65 3.91 -3.52
N PHE A 103 -4.26 5.01 -4.18
CA PHE A 103 -2.85 5.42 -4.12
C PHE A 103 -2.44 5.96 -2.75
N ILE A 104 -3.34 6.58 -1.97
CA ILE A 104 -3.04 7.01 -0.59
C ILE A 104 -2.78 5.77 0.26
N ARG A 105 -3.64 4.77 0.14
CA ARG A 105 -3.58 3.53 0.92
C ARG A 105 -2.33 2.71 0.61
N CYS A 106 -1.85 2.68 -0.64
CA CYS A 106 -0.56 2.08 -1.00
C CYS A 106 0.56 2.57 -0.07
N PHE A 107 0.70 3.90 0.09
CA PHE A 107 1.78 4.45 0.90
C PHE A 107 1.52 4.32 2.40
N ALA A 108 0.26 4.42 2.84
CA ALA A 108 -0.09 4.23 4.25
C ALA A 108 0.28 2.81 4.72
N ILE A 109 0.02 1.78 3.89
CA ILE A 109 0.41 0.39 4.17
C ILE A 109 1.92 0.25 4.25
N LEU A 110 2.66 0.79 3.27
CA LEU A 110 4.12 0.73 3.27
C LEU A 110 4.69 1.40 4.52
N ASP A 111 4.23 2.61 4.86
CA ASP A 111 4.72 3.35 6.01
C ASP A 111 4.42 2.59 7.32
N LYS A 112 3.23 1.99 7.44
CA LYS A 112 2.88 1.15 8.59
C LYS A 112 3.73 -0.12 8.68
N LEU A 113 4.02 -0.77 7.54
CA LEU A 113 4.98 -1.87 7.48
C LEU A 113 6.36 -1.41 7.91
N GLY A 114 6.81 -0.22 7.49
CA GLY A 114 8.05 0.39 7.96
C GLY A 114 8.11 0.48 9.49
N THR A 115 7.03 0.90 10.13
CA THR A 115 6.94 0.92 11.60
C THR A 115 7.03 -0.48 12.22
N VAL A 116 6.33 -1.47 11.66
CA VAL A 116 6.41 -2.88 12.11
C VAL A 116 7.83 -3.41 12.01
N LEU A 117 8.47 -3.18 10.87
CA LEU A 117 9.83 -3.60 10.58
C LEU A 117 10.87 -2.94 11.48
N ASN A 118 10.70 -1.64 11.75
CA ASN A 118 11.54 -0.91 12.69
C ASN A 118 11.45 -1.49 14.11
N GLU A 119 10.24 -1.88 14.52
CA GLU A 119 9.99 -2.47 15.83
C GLU A 119 10.59 -3.88 15.95
N ILE A 120 10.25 -4.77 15.01
CA ILE A 120 10.66 -6.19 15.06
C ILE A 120 12.18 -6.35 14.98
N PHE A 121 12.85 -5.51 14.22
CA PHE A 121 14.29 -5.61 13.99
C PHE A 121 15.09 -4.54 14.72
N GLU A 122 14.46 -3.79 15.64
CA GLU A 122 15.11 -2.77 16.48
C GLU A 122 16.01 -1.81 15.68
N LEU A 123 15.55 -1.39 14.50
CA LEU A 123 16.38 -0.62 13.56
C LEU A 123 16.66 0.80 14.05
N ASN A 124 15.96 1.24 15.10
CA ASN A 124 16.13 2.53 15.75
C ASN A 124 16.02 3.73 14.79
N THR A 125 15.16 3.61 13.76
CA THR A 125 14.96 4.64 12.72
C THR A 125 14.47 5.96 13.31
N THR A 126 13.72 5.91 14.42
CA THR A 126 13.29 7.10 15.18
C THR A 126 14.45 7.98 15.64
N ASN A 127 15.63 7.39 15.91
CA ASN A 127 16.83 8.15 16.32
C ASN A 127 17.41 8.98 15.17
N VAL A 128 17.10 8.62 13.92
CA VAL A 128 17.50 9.37 12.73
C VAL A 128 16.42 10.39 12.34
N LYS A 129 15.15 10.02 12.45
CA LYS A 129 14.02 10.89 12.10
C LYS A 129 12.75 10.51 12.86
N THR A 130 12.15 11.45 13.60
CA THR A 130 10.92 11.22 14.37
C THR A 130 9.73 10.80 13.49
N HIS A 131 9.60 11.39 12.29
CA HIS A 131 8.59 11.03 11.29
C HIS A 131 9.24 10.47 10.04
N TYR A 132 9.23 9.16 9.89
CA TYR A 132 9.87 8.45 8.81
C TYR A 132 8.86 7.75 7.89
N SER A 133 9.29 7.51 6.65
CA SER A 133 8.53 6.70 5.69
C SER A 133 9.11 5.30 5.63
N TYR A 134 8.40 4.37 5.00
CA TYR A 134 8.91 3.06 4.62
C TYR A 134 10.30 3.13 3.97
N PHE A 135 10.49 4.06 3.03
CA PHE A 135 11.77 4.19 2.31
C PHE A 135 12.90 4.68 3.20
N THR A 136 12.60 5.34 4.33
CA THR A 136 13.60 5.68 5.34
C THR A 136 14.02 4.43 6.10
N VAL A 137 13.06 3.59 6.50
CA VAL A 137 13.32 2.31 7.18
C VAL A 137 14.11 1.38 6.27
N LEU A 138 13.74 1.29 4.99
CA LEU A 138 14.45 0.46 4.01
C LEU A 138 15.91 0.89 3.82
N ARG A 139 16.19 2.20 3.88
CA ARG A 139 17.57 2.71 3.86
C ARG A 139 18.32 2.27 5.11
N GLN A 140 17.68 2.34 6.29
CA GLN A 140 18.28 1.91 7.55
C GLN A 140 18.59 0.41 7.54
N PHE A 141 17.68 -0.39 7.00
CA PHE A 141 17.87 -1.82 6.74
C PHE A 141 19.12 -2.12 5.91
N GLY A 142 19.44 -1.26 4.92
CA GLY A 142 20.63 -1.42 4.10
C GLY A 142 21.95 -1.28 4.88
N TYR A 143 21.93 -0.61 6.03
CA TYR A 143 23.10 -0.51 6.92
C TYR A 143 23.17 -1.65 7.93
N ASP A 144 22.08 -2.39 8.12
CA ASP A 144 22.02 -3.52 9.03
C ASP A 144 22.59 -4.79 8.37
N LYS A 145 23.71 -5.27 8.90
CA LYS A 145 24.38 -6.47 8.41
C LYS A 145 23.63 -7.76 8.76
N LEU A 146 22.81 -7.74 9.82
CA LEU A 146 22.12 -8.94 10.33
C LEU A 146 20.95 -9.36 9.44
N HIS A 147 20.30 -8.38 8.79
CA HIS A 147 19.11 -8.58 7.97
C HIS A 147 19.32 -8.20 6.50
N TYR A 148 20.57 -8.21 6.03
CA TYR A 148 20.97 -7.85 4.66
C TYR A 148 20.20 -8.60 3.56
N VAL A 149 19.86 -9.88 3.79
CA VAL A 149 19.09 -10.68 2.81
C VAL A 149 17.72 -10.07 2.56
N LEU A 150 16.99 -9.73 3.64
CA LEU A 150 15.69 -9.06 3.52
C LEU A 150 15.85 -7.65 2.95
N ALA A 151 16.87 -6.90 3.39
CA ALA A 151 17.13 -5.55 2.87
C ALA A 151 17.28 -5.55 1.35
N ASN A 152 18.08 -6.46 0.81
CA ASN A 152 18.29 -6.60 -0.63
C ASN A 152 17.02 -6.95 -1.38
N GLU A 153 16.24 -7.92 -0.89
CA GLU A 153 14.99 -8.33 -1.53
C GLU A 153 14.01 -7.17 -1.58
N LEU A 154 13.84 -6.43 -0.48
CA LEU A 154 12.98 -5.25 -0.42
C LEU A 154 13.47 -4.10 -1.31
N ILE A 155 14.79 -3.93 -1.45
CA ILE A 155 15.39 -2.95 -2.38
C ILE A 155 15.11 -3.34 -3.83
N GLN A 156 15.26 -4.62 -4.18
CA GLN A 156 14.99 -5.13 -5.52
C GLN A 156 13.53 -4.95 -5.90
N ILE A 157 12.59 -5.29 -5.00
CA ILE A 157 11.16 -5.04 -5.21
C ILE A 157 10.93 -3.54 -5.45
N LYS A 158 11.44 -2.68 -4.56
CA LYS A 158 11.31 -1.21 -4.67
C LYS A 158 11.85 -0.68 -6.01
N ASP A 159 12.97 -1.21 -6.50
CA ASP A 159 13.58 -0.74 -7.75
C ASP A 159 12.81 -1.24 -8.99
N SER A 160 12.24 -2.45 -8.96
CA SER A 160 11.38 -2.98 -10.03
C SER A 160 10.11 -2.15 -10.26
N TYR A 161 9.58 -1.51 -9.21
CA TYR A 161 8.38 -0.67 -9.27
C TYR A 161 8.67 0.84 -9.20
N ARG A 162 9.93 1.25 -9.44
CA ARG A 162 10.38 2.64 -9.22
C ARG A 162 9.54 3.69 -9.96
N GLU A 163 9.27 3.46 -11.26
CA GLU A 163 8.55 4.42 -12.08
C GLU A 163 7.08 4.59 -11.65
N PRO A 164 6.24 3.54 -11.59
CA PRO A 164 4.84 3.69 -11.20
C PRO A 164 4.71 4.27 -9.79
N MET A 165 5.55 3.84 -8.84
CA MET A 165 5.52 4.36 -7.48
C MET A 165 5.95 5.82 -7.39
N SER A 166 6.87 6.27 -8.24
CA SER A 166 7.23 7.70 -8.31
C SER A 166 6.03 8.55 -8.74
N LYS A 167 5.27 8.10 -9.74
CA LYS A 167 4.06 8.78 -10.24
C LYS A 167 2.95 8.79 -9.19
N LEU A 168 2.64 7.64 -8.58
CA LEU A 168 1.65 7.56 -7.49
C LEU A 168 2.04 8.44 -6.30
N ARG A 169 3.33 8.51 -5.95
CA ARG A 169 3.81 9.37 -4.87
C ARG A 169 3.60 10.85 -5.18
N LYS A 170 3.86 11.27 -6.42
CA LYS A 170 3.60 12.65 -6.86
C LYS A 170 2.12 12.98 -6.76
N ARG A 171 1.23 12.11 -7.25
CA ARG A 171 -0.24 12.28 -7.14
C ARG A 171 -0.71 12.33 -5.70
N ARG A 172 -0.22 11.44 -4.84
CA ARG A 172 -0.51 11.47 -3.40
C ARG A 172 -0.05 12.78 -2.76
N ASN A 173 1.16 13.25 -3.06
CA ASN A 173 1.64 14.51 -2.53
C ASN A 173 0.78 15.69 -3.01
N MET A 174 0.34 15.67 -4.27
CA MET A 174 -0.63 16.61 -4.83
C MET A 174 -1.93 16.60 -4.02
N GLU A 175 -2.54 15.44 -3.87
CA GLU A 175 -3.80 15.28 -3.12
C GLU A 175 -3.70 15.77 -1.67
N ILE A 176 -2.63 15.40 -0.97
CA ILE A 176 -2.48 15.70 0.47
C ILE A 176 -2.11 17.16 0.73
N HIS A 177 -1.27 17.76 -0.13
CA HIS A 177 -0.68 19.07 0.14
C HIS A 177 -1.27 20.21 -0.67
N TYR A 178 -1.94 19.92 -1.78
CA TYR A 178 -2.17 20.90 -2.83
C TYR A 178 -3.64 21.13 -3.18
N MET A 179 -4.61 20.85 -2.30
CA MET A 179 -5.99 21.34 -2.53
C MET A 179 -6.06 22.84 -2.84
N ASN A 180 -5.15 23.65 -2.26
CA ASN A 180 -5.08 25.09 -2.56
C ASN A 180 -4.30 25.45 -3.84
N SER A 181 -3.35 24.63 -4.30
CA SER A 181 -2.66 24.90 -5.57
C SER A 181 -3.31 24.24 -6.77
N GLU A 182 -4.10 23.17 -6.59
CA GLU A 182 -5.01 22.64 -7.61
C GLU A 182 -5.95 23.75 -8.08
N MET A 183 -6.50 24.57 -7.18
CA MET A 183 -7.30 25.73 -7.59
C MET A 183 -6.50 26.78 -8.39
N GLN A 184 -5.20 26.95 -8.13
CA GLN A 184 -4.35 27.89 -8.88
C GLN A 184 -3.88 27.31 -10.22
N ASP A 185 -3.60 26.01 -10.30
CA ASP A 185 -3.24 25.32 -11.53
C ASP A 185 -4.47 25.05 -12.41
N ASP A 186 -5.65 24.81 -11.85
CA ASP A 186 -6.93 24.77 -12.57
C ASP A 186 -7.25 26.16 -13.13
N LEU A 187 -7.04 27.22 -12.34
CA LEU A 187 -7.08 28.60 -12.83
C LEU A 187 -6.06 28.83 -13.95
N TRP A 188 -4.83 28.32 -13.82
CA TRP A 188 -3.80 28.50 -14.84
C TRP A 188 -4.11 27.67 -16.10
N GLN A 189 -4.60 26.44 -15.99
CA GLN A 189 -5.05 25.65 -17.13
C GLN A 189 -6.22 26.32 -17.83
N LEU A 190 -7.24 26.78 -17.10
CA LEU A 190 -8.36 27.57 -17.66
C LEU A 190 -7.86 28.82 -18.41
N HIS A 191 -6.83 29.48 -17.89
CA HIS A 191 -6.18 30.63 -18.53
C HIS A 191 -5.33 30.24 -19.76
N GLN A 192 -4.77 29.03 -19.84
CA GLN A 192 -4.06 28.54 -21.05
C GLN A 192 -5.02 27.98 -22.10
N THR A 193 -6.16 27.42 -21.70
CA THR A 193 -7.16 26.81 -22.57
C THR A 193 -8.31 27.75 -22.93
N LEU A 194 -8.05 29.06 -23.02
CA LEU A 194 -9.02 30.09 -23.45
C LEU A 194 -9.73 29.77 -24.79
N GLN A 195 -9.28 28.75 -25.55
CA GLN A 195 -9.96 28.22 -26.76
C GLN A 195 -9.99 26.68 -26.90
N GLY A 196 -9.75 25.89 -25.84
CA GLY A 196 -9.67 24.42 -25.97
C GLY A 196 -10.28 23.63 -24.81
N LYS A 197 -10.79 22.42 -25.08
CA LYS A 197 -11.29 21.51 -24.02
C LYS A 197 -10.12 20.93 -23.24
N VAL A 198 -10.23 20.84 -21.91
CA VAL A 198 -9.26 20.12 -21.08
C VAL A 198 -9.40 18.62 -21.38
N LYS A 199 -8.38 18.04 -21.99
CA LYS A 199 -8.34 16.60 -22.26
C LYS A 199 -8.22 15.85 -20.94
N LEU A 200 -8.99 14.77 -20.84
CA LEU A 200 -8.89 13.81 -19.75
C LEU A 200 -7.49 13.18 -19.77
N GLU A 201 -6.88 13.02 -18.59
CA GLU A 201 -5.67 12.23 -18.43
C GLU A 201 -5.92 10.76 -18.84
N ASP A 202 -4.84 10.03 -19.15
CA ASP A 202 -4.94 8.61 -19.49
C ASP A 202 -5.28 7.78 -18.24
N LEU A 203 -6.58 7.60 -18.04
CA LEU A 203 -7.09 6.89 -16.87
C LEU A 203 -6.74 5.39 -16.88
N ASP A 204 -6.50 4.79 -18.05
CA ASP A 204 -6.11 3.38 -18.12
C ASP A 204 -4.65 3.22 -17.67
N GLN A 205 -3.78 4.15 -18.08
CA GLN A 205 -2.43 4.24 -17.56
C GLN A 205 -2.41 4.49 -16.05
N HIS A 206 -3.33 5.33 -15.53
CA HIS A 206 -3.46 5.57 -14.09
C HIS A 206 -3.81 4.29 -13.33
N LEU A 207 -4.76 3.50 -13.84
CA LEU A 207 -5.12 2.23 -13.24
C LEU A 207 -4.01 1.20 -13.33
N LEU A 208 -3.26 1.16 -14.44
CA LEU A 208 -2.10 0.28 -14.56
C LEU A 208 -1.07 0.61 -13.47
N GLU A 209 -0.77 1.89 -13.27
CA GLU A 209 0.16 2.34 -12.24
C GLU A 209 -0.35 2.00 -10.84
N LEU A 210 -1.66 2.14 -10.58
CA LEU A 210 -2.25 1.74 -9.30
C LEU A 210 -2.13 0.23 -9.07
N ARG A 211 -2.42 -0.60 -10.09
CA ARG A 211 -2.27 -2.06 -10.01
C ARG A 211 -0.82 -2.46 -9.71
N GLN A 212 0.15 -1.84 -10.38
CA GLN A 212 1.57 -2.03 -10.07
C GLN A 212 1.91 -1.60 -8.64
N GLY A 213 1.24 -0.58 -8.10
CA GLY A 213 1.34 -0.21 -6.69
C GLY A 213 0.79 -1.28 -5.75
N VAL A 214 -0.35 -1.89 -6.08
CA VAL A 214 -0.91 -3.05 -5.33
C VAL A 214 0.07 -4.22 -5.35
N ASP A 215 0.61 -4.55 -6.52
CA ASP A 215 1.56 -5.66 -6.69
C ASP A 215 2.82 -5.43 -5.86
N MET A 216 3.42 -4.24 -5.93
CA MET A 216 4.58 -3.88 -5.11
C MET A 216 4.28 -4.04 -3.61
N VAL A 217 3.13 -3.55 -3.14
CA VAL A 217 2.73 -3.66 -1.73
C VAL A 217 2.60 -5.12 -1.33
N CYS A 218 1.96 -5.96 -2.15
CA CYS A 218 1.83 -7.39 -1.89
C CYS A 218 3.19 -8.10 -1.84
N GLU A 219 4.07 -7.86 -2.83
CA GLU A 219 5.42 -8.45 -2.85
C GLU A 219 6.24 -8.02 -1.62
N THR A 220 6.15 -6.74 -1.25
CA THR A 220 6.87 -6.19 -0.10
C THR A 220 6.39 -6.84 1.20
N LEU A 221 5.06 -6.98 1.39
CA LEU A 221 4.48 -7.63 2.58
C LEU A 221 4.84 -9.11 2.62
N LYS A 222 4.73 -9.82 1.49
CA LYS A 222 5.13 -11.23 1.36
C LYS A 222 6.59 -11.44 1.76
N ALA A 223 7.51 -10.63 1.22
CA ALA A 223 8.93 -10.73 1.53
C ALA A 223 9.21 -10.46 3.01
N ALA A 224 8.67 -9.36 3.55
CA ALA A 224 8.85 -8.97 4.95
C ALA A 224 8.32 -10.04 5.92
N TYR A 225 7.05 -10.42 5.80
CA TYR A 225 6.42 -11.38 6.71
C TYR A 225 6.92 -12.82 6.49
N GLY A 226 7.22 -13.21 5.25
CA GLY A 226 7.88 -14.48 4.97
C GLY A 226 9.26 -14.59 5.62
N TYR A 227 10.02 -13.50 5.67
CA TYR A 227 11.29 -13.46 6.39
C TYR A 227 11.10 -13.51 7.92
N ILE A 228 10.11 -12.79 8.46
CA ILE A 228 9.75 -12.85 9.89
C ILE A 228 9.43 -14.29 10.29
N ASN A 229 8.58 -14.98 9.52
CA ASN A 229 8.18 -16.37 9.80
C ASN A 229 9.40 -17.30 9.80
N LYS A 230 10.29 -17.20 8.80
CA LYS A 230 11.53 -18.01 8.72
C LYS A 230 12.46 -17.79 9.92
N LYS A 231 12.66 -16.52 10.31
CA LYS A 231 13.49 -16.19 11.48
C LYS A 231 12.88 -16.74 12.77
N TRP A 232 11.57 -16.61 12.94
CA TRP A 232 10.88 -17.10 14.13
C TRP A 232 11.00 -18.63 14.27
N HIS A 233 10.77 -19.37 13.19
CA HIS A 233 10.95 -20.84 13.20
C HIS A 233 12.38 -21.25 13.56
N THR A 234 13.38 -20.52 13.05
CA THR A 234 14.79 -20.79 13.37
C THR A 234 15.10 -20.50 14.84
N GLN A 235 14.52 -19.44 15.43
CA GLN A 235 14.71 -19.11 16.84
C GLN A 235 14.02 -20.12 17.76
N VAL A 236 12.80 -20.56 17.44
CA VAL A 236 12.07 -21.57 18.22
C VAL A 236 12.77 -22.93 18.19
N MET A 237 13.32 -23.35 17.05
CA MET A 237 14.08 -24.61 16.92
C MET A 237 15.43 -24.60 17.67
N ASN A 238 15.96 -23.42 18.00
CA ASN A 238 17.23 -23.24 18.69
C ASN A 238 17.06 -22.96 20.20
N GLN A 239 15.84 -22.92 20.73
CA GLN A 239 15.63 -22.88 22.18
C GLN A 239 15.77 -24.30 22.75
N PRO A 240 16.67 -24.54 23.73
CA PRO A 240 16.73 -25.84 24.38
C PRO A 240 15.38 -26.10 25.04
N ALA A 241 14.85 -27.32 24.83
CA ALA A 241 13.64 -27.78 25.51
C ALA A 241 13.81 -27.54 27.02
N LYS A 242 12.97 -26.68 27.58
CA LYS A 242 12.88 -26.48 29.04
C LYS A 242 12.21 -27.68 29.69
#